data_AF-A0A2W4J8V7-F1
#
_entry.id   AF-A0A2W4J8V7-F1
#
_cell.length_a   1.000
_cell.length_b   1.000
_cell.length_c   1.000
_cell.angle_alpha   90.00
_cell.angle_beta   90.00
_cell.angle_gamma   90.00
#
_symmetry.space_group_name_H-M   'P 1'
#
loop_
_entity.id
_entity.type
_entity.pdbx_description
1 polymer ?
#
loop_
_entity_poly.entity_id
_entity_poly.type
_entity_poly.pdbx_seq_one_letter_code
_entity_poly.pdbx_strand_id
1 'polypeptide(L)'
;AAQLASDPLFRDRVGRRILADAGELGAAVVEGDPPGAADPVEVAALAYVVRPPGWRALIERAGTAIRAEADSAAVADQVRAAEQRAARAEHDRAVARVEADKLRSELARVREELAQLRAENRTLSRALRESQTRERRTAELLATERGRAARAAADHEAELRRLRAKLAAAESAAGTARQNAKEARVLQNARLWLLLETIGQAAAGLRRELALDPADRLPADFVAETAAEEPTSAPQHTRDTDDPARLDQLLALPRAHLIVDGYNVTKRGFSEMSLEQQRQRLIAGLGGIAAQTGDEVTVVFDGAERVLGLPPPPRGVRVLFSRKGETADELIRQLVRAEPPGRPLIVVSSDREVADGVRRHGAYPMDADALLRRLARS
;
A
#
# COMPACT_ATOMS: atom_id res chain seq x y z
N ALA A 1 -139.95 -31.91 -16.47
CA ALA A 1 -140.04 -31.18 -17.76
C ALA A 1 -141.16 -31.71 -18.67
N ALA A 2 -141.18 -33.00 -19.03
CA ALA A 2 -142.15 -33.55 -19.99
C ALA A 2 -143.64 -33.31 -19.64
N GLN A 3 -144.03 -33.48 -18.37
CA GLN A 3 -145.41 -33.24 -17.92
C GLN A 3 -145.84 -31.76 -17.93
N LEU A 4 -144.92 -30.82 -17.73
CA LEU A 4 -145.20 -29.37 -17.83
C LEU A 4 -145.44 -28.91 -19.28
N ALA A 5 -144.94 -29.68 -20.25
CA ALA A 5 -145.10 -29.38 -21.67
C ALA A 5 -146.40 -29.96 -22.26
N SER A 6 -146.84 -31.13 -21.81
CA SER A 6 -147.99 -31.86 -22.37
C SER A 6 -149.32 -31.61 -21.68
N ASP A 7 -149.34 -31.17 -20.41
CA ASP A 7 -150.56 -30.96 -19.62
C ASP A 7 -150.75 -29.47 -19.24
N PRO A 8 -151.69 -28.75 -19.88
CA PRO A 8 -151.99 -27.36 -19.57
C PRO A 8 -152.58 -27.13 -18.16
N LEU A 9 -153.38 -28.06 -17.64
CA LEU A 9 -154.06 -27.91 -16.34
C LEU A 9 -153.12 -28.17 -15.17
N PHE A 10 -152.18 -29.10 -15.35
CA PHE A 10 -151.09 -29.31 -14.40
C PHE A 10 -150.15 -28.10 -14.35
N ARG A 11 -149.80 -27.54 -15.52
CA ARG A 11 -148.98 -26.33 -15.60
C ARG A 11 -149.64 -25.13 -14.92
N ASP A 12 -150.94 -24.92 -15.09
CA ASP A 12 -151.64 -23.80 -14.44
C ASP A 12 -151.64 -23.93 -12.91
N ARG A 13 -151.88 -25.13 -12.37
CA ARG A 13 -151.82 -25.37 -10.91
C ARG A 13 -150.42 -25.16 -10.33
N VAL A 14 -149.40 -25.72 -10.98
CA VAL A 14 -148.01 -25.58 -10.53
C VAL A 14 -147.52 -24.14 -10.71
N GLY A 15 -147.87 -23.51 -11.83
CA GLY A 15 -147.54 -22.12 -12.14
C GLY A 15 -148.10 -21.14 -11.13
N ARG A 16 -149.38 -21.26 -10.75
CA ARG A 16 -149.97 -20.41 -9.70
C ARG A 16 -149.27 -20.55 -8.36
N ARG A 17 -148.87 -21.76 -7.98
CA ARG A 17 -148.15 -21.99 -6.72
C ARG A 17 -146.76 -21.38 -6.75
N ILE A 18 -146.00 -21.62 -7.83
CA ILE A 18 -144.64 -21.10 -7.99
C ILE A 18 -144.65 -19.57 -8.11
N LEU A 19 -145.66 -18.98 -8.74
CA LEU A 19 -145.83 -17.52 -8.79
C LEU A 19 -146.09 -16.91 -7.41
N ALA A 20 -146.91 -17.56 -6.58
CA ALA A 20 -147.16 -17.11 -5.21
C ALA A 20 -145.89 -17.19 -4.36
N ASP A 21 -145.08 -18.23 -4.55
CA ASP A 21 -143.81 -18.41 -3.82
C ASP A 21 -142.71 -17.45 -4.35
N ALA A 22 -142.75 -17.05 -5.64
CA ALA A 22 -141.81 -16.10 -6.27
C ALA A 22 -142.16 -14.61 -6.06
N GLY A 23 -143.32 -14.30 -5.46
CA GLY A 23 -143.73 -12.95 -5.07
C GLY A 23 -143.72 -11.93 -6.21
N GLU A 24 -143.11 -10.76 -5.97
CA GLU A 24 -143.06 -9.63 -6.92
C GLU A 24 -142.35 -9.97 -8.24
N LEU A 25 -141.36 -10.86 -8.20
CA LEU A 25 -140.62 -11.29 -9.38
C LEU A 25 -141.48 -12.21 -10.26
N GLY A 26 -142.31 -13.06 -9.65
CA GLY A 26 -143.32 -13.84 -10.37
C GLY A 26 -144.32 -12.95 -11.12
N ALA A 27 -144.81 -11.89 -10.48
CA ALA A 27 -145.71 -10.92 -11.11
C ALA A 27 -145.05 -10.18 -12.28
N ALA A 28 -143.81 -9.68 -12.10
CA ALA A 28 -143.07 -9.00 -13.15
C ALA A 28 -142.76 -9.89 -14.38
N VAL A 29 -142.51 -11.20 -14.16
CA VAL A 29 -142.34 -12.17 -15.25
C VAL A 29 -143.64 -12.40 -16.02
N VAL A 30 -144.79 -12.40 -15.36
CA VAL A 30 -146.12 -12.51 -16.00
C VAL A 30 -146.43 -11.28 -16.87
N GLU A 31 -146.07 -10.09 -16.38
CA GLU A 31 -146.22 -8.82 -17.10
C GLU A 31 -145.22 -8.66 -18.26
N GLY A 32 -144.17 -9.48 -18.29
CA GLY A 32 -143.20 -9.54 -19.39
C GLY A 32 -141.97 -8.64 -19.23
N ASP A 33 -141.85 -7.95 -18.10
CA ASP A 33 -140.78 -7.01 -17.77
C ASP A 33 -140.13 -7.34 -16.41
N PRO A 34 -139.33 -8.43 -16.35
CA PRO A 34 -138.61 -8.76 -15.12
C PRO A 34 -137.53 -7.69 -14.82
N PRO A 35 -137.30 -7.37 -13.54
CA PRO A 35 -136.28 -6.39 -13.18
C PRO A 35 -134.87 -6.86 -13.58
N GLY A 36 -134.04 -5.96 -14.10
CA GLY A 36 -132.70 -6.29 -14.60
C GLY A 36 -131.69 -6.80 -13.56
N ALA A 37 -132.03 -6.75 -12.27
CA ALA A 37 -131.25 -7.28 -11.16
C ALA A 37 -131.69 -8.69 -10.70
N ALA A 38 -132.75 -9.25 -11.30
CA ALA A 38 -133.20 -10.61 -11.04
C ALA A 38 -132.19 -11.64 -11.57
N ASP A 39 -132.06 -12.80 -10.89
CA ASP A 39 -131.26 -13.91 -11.40
C ASP A 39 -131.83 -14.37 -12.76
N PRO A 40 -131.07 -14.28 -13.86
CA PRO A 40 -131.52 -14.71 -15.17
C PRO A 40 -131.96 -16.18 -15.20
N VAL A 41 -131.33 -17.06 -14.41
CA VAL A 41 -131.71 -18.48 -14.30
C VAL A 41 -133.11 -18.62 -13.72
N GLU A 42 -133.40 -17.84 -12.68
CA GLU A 42 -134.70 -17.81 -12.00
C GLU A 42 -135.79 -17.22 -12.91
N VAL A 43 -135.50 -16.13 -13.63
CA VAL A 43 -136.40 -15.54 -14.63
C VAL A 43 -136.71 -16.53 -15.76
N ALA A 44 -135.72 -17.27 -16.25
CA ALA A 44 -135.92 -18.30 -17.29
C ALA A 44 -136.76 -19.47 -16.77
N ALA A 45 -136.51 -19.92 -15.54
CA ALA A 45 -137.27 -21.00 -14.90
C ALA A 45 -138.75 -20.61 -14.72
N LEU A 46 -139.03 -19.40 -14.24
CA LEU A 46 -140.39 -18.89 -14.06
C LEU A 46 -141.12 -18.68 -15.40
N ALA A 47 -140.44 -18.11 -16.41
CA ALA A 47 -141.00 -17.95 -17.74
C ALA A 47 -141.35 -19.29 -18.41
N TYR A 48 -140.54 -20.35 -18.20
CA TYR A 48 -140.80 -21.69 -18.73
C TYR A 48 -142.03 -22.36 -18.11
N VAL A 49 -142.22 -22.17 -16.79
CA VAL A 49 -143.32 -22.77 -16.03
C VAL A 49 -144.65 -22.06 -16.34
N VAL A 50 -144.67 -20.73 -16.34
CA VAL A 50 -145.92 -19.94 -16.42
C VAL A 50 -146.34 -19.68 -17.87
N ARG A 51 -145.38 -19.59 -18.79
CA ARG A 51 -145.58 -19.30 -20.22
C ARG A 51 -146.45 -18.07 -20.52
N PRO A 52 -146.13 -16.89 -19.94
CA PRO A 52 -146.78 -15.65 -20.33
C PRO A 52 -146.58 -15.34 -21.82
N PRO A 53 -147.35 -14.42 -22.43
CA PRO A 53 -147.11 -13.96 -23.79
C PRO A 53 -145.64 -13.55 -23.97
N GLY A 54 -144.95 -14.10 -24.98
CA GLY A 54 -143.52 -13.81 -25.20
C GLY A 54 -142.53 -14.55 -24.30
N TRP A 55 -142.95 -15.56 -23.51
CA TRP A 55 -142.07 -16.33 -22.61
C TRP A 55 -140.78 -16.88 -23.22
N ARG A 56 -140.78 -17.23 -24.51
CA ARG A 56 -139.57 -17.67 -25.22
C ARG A 56 -138.53 -16.55 -25.32
N ALA A 57 -138.97 -15.32 -25.54
CA ALA A 57 -138.08 -14.16 -25.60
C ALA A 57 -137.50 -13.82 -24.22
N LEU A 58 -138.23 -14.06 -23.12
CA LEU A 58 -137.71 -13.93 -21.76
C LEU A 58 -136.60 -14.95 -21.47
N ILE A 59 -136.78 -16.21 -21.86
CA ILE A 59 -135.76 -17.25 -21.72
C ILE A 59 -134.53 -16.96 -22.60
N GLU A 60 -134.72 -16.53 -23.84
CA GLU A 60 -133.61 -16.12 -24.71
C GLU A 60 -132.85 -14.93 -24.12
N ARG A 61 -133.54 -13.89 -23.63
CA ARG A 61 -132.92 -12.75 -22.93
C ARG A 61 -132.11 -13.19 -21.71
N ALA A 62 -132.68 -14.04 -20.86
CA ALA A 62 -131.96 -14.61 -19.71
C ALA A 62 -130.73 -15.44 -20.14
N GLY A 63 -130.87 -16.30 -21.15
CA GLY A 63 -129.74 -17.06 -21.70
C GLY A 63 -128.67 -16.18 -22.34
N THR A 64 -129.04 -15.07 -22.99
CA THR A 64 -128.07 -14.08 -23.49
C THR A 64 -127.37 -13.34 -22.35
N ALA A 65 -128.07 -13.01 -21.26
CA ALA A 65 -127.49 -12.36 -20.09
C ALA A 65 -126.47 -13.27 -19.37
N ILE A 66 -126.80 -14.55 -19.14
CA ILE A 66 -125.87 -15.53 -18.53
C ILE A 66 -124.64 -15.74 -19.40
N ARG A 67 -124.82 -15.86 -20.73
CA ARG A 67 -123.70 -15.97 -21.67
C ARG A 67 -122.83 -14.71 -21.64
N ALA A 68 -123.43 -13.52 -21.65
CA ALA A 68 -122.69 -12.27 -21.57
C ALA A 68 -121.91 -12.12 -20.25
N GLU A 69 -122.48 -12.56 -19.13
CA GLU A 69 -121.80 -12.57 -17.82
C GLU A 69 -120.63 -13.57 -17.78
N ALA A 70 -120.84 -14.80 -18.29
CA ALA A 70 -119.80 -15.81 -18.39
C ALA A 70 -118.67 -15.39 -19.35
N ASP A 71 -119.02 -14.79 -20.50
CA ASP A 71 -118.06 -14.24 -21.46
C ASP A 71 -117.27 -13.08 -20.85
N SER A 72 -117.93 -12.19 -20.11
CA SER A 72 -117.28 -11.08 -19.40
C SER A 72 -116.31 -11.57 -18.31
N ALA A 73 -116.70 -12.60 -17.56
CA ALA A 73 -115.84 -13.24 -16.57
C ALA A 73 -114.62 -13.90 -17.22
N ALA A 74 -114.82 -14.64 -18.33
CA ALA A 74 -113.74 -15.28 -19.08
C ALA A 74 -112.77 -14.25 -19.68
N VAL A 75 -113.27 -13.13 -20.22
CA VAL A 75 -112.44 -12.03 -20.69
C VAL A 75 -111.65 -11.42 -19.53
N ALA A 76 -112.28 -11.19 -18.37
CA ALA A 76 -111.59 -10.65 -17.19
C ALA A 76 -110.48 -11.59 -16.68
N ASP A 77 -110.70 -12.91 -16.68
CA ASP A 77 -109.68 -13.90 -16.33
C ASP A 77 -108.53 -13.92 -17.34
N GLN A 78 -108.83 -13.85 -18.64
CA GLN A 78 -107.81 -13.77 -19.69
C GLN A 78 -106.98 -12.48 -19.57
N VAL A 79 -107.61 -11.35 -19.27
CA VAL A 79 -106.93 -10.07 -19.01
C VAL A 79 -106.02 -10.19 -17.79
N ARG A 80 -106.51 -10.69 -16.65
CA ARG A 80 -105.68 -10.92 -15.45
C ARG A 80 -104.49 -11.85 -15.74
N ALA A 81 -104.72 -12.94 -16.47
CA ALA A 81 -103.65 -13.87 -16.84
C ALA A 81 -102.64 -13.23 -17.82
N ALA A 82 -103.09 -12.34 -18.71
CA ALA A 82 -102.23 -11.58 -19.61
C ALA A 82 -101.40 -10.53 -18.85
N GLU A 83 -102.01 -9.79 -17.93
CA GLU A 83 -101.34 -8.82 -17.05
C GLU A 83 -100.29 -9.49 -16.16
N GLN A 84 -100.62 -10.64 -15.54
CA GLN A 84 -99.65 -11.39 -14.75
C GLN A 84 -98.47 -11.90 -15.59
N ARG A 85 -98.71 -12.36 -16.82
CA ARG A 85 -97.63 -12.76 -17.74
C ARG A 85 -96.80 -11.56 -18.18
N ALA A 86 -97.42 -10.42 -18.46
CA ALA A 86 -96.72 -9.18 -18.80
C ALA A 86 -95.85 -8.69 -17.64
N ALA A 87 -96.38 -8.67 -16.41
CA ALA A 87 -95.64 -8.27 -15.21
C ALA A 87 -94.44 -9.20 -14.94
N ARG A 88 -94.61 -10.52 -15.09
CA ARG A 88 -93.48 -11.48 -14.99
C ARG A 88 -92.43 -11.23 -16.06
N ALA A 89 -92.85 -11.04 -17.32
CA ALA A 89 -91.92 -10.75 -18.42
C ALA A 89 -91.18 -9.42 -18.23
N GLU A 90 -91.82 -8.39 -17.65
CA GLU A 90 -91.18 -7.13 -17.30
C GLU A 90 -90.17 -7.30 -16.16
N HIS A 91 -90.52 -8.06 -15.12
CA HIS A 91 -89.61 -8.39 -14.04
C HIS A 91 -88.37 -9.15 -14.55
N ASP A 92 -88.58 -10.20 -15.33
CA ASP A 92 -87.49 -11.00 -15.91
C ASP A 92 -86.58 -10.15 -16.82
N ARG A 93 -87.17 -9.24 -17.61
CA ARG A 93 -86.40 -8.27 -18.42
C ARG A 93 -85.61 -7.31 -17.55
N ALA A 94 -86.16 -6.85 -16.42
CA ALA A 94 -85.46 -5.96 -15.51
C ALA A 94 -84.28 -6.68 -14.85
N VAL A 95 -84.47 -7.92 -14.40
CA VAL A 95 -83.41 -8.77 -13.83
C VAL A 95 -82.31 -9.02 -14.87
N ALA A 96 -82.67 -9.44 -16.08
CA ALA A 96 -81.72 -9.69 -17.16
C ALA A 96 -80.93 -8.42 -17.57
N ARG A 97 -81.56 -7.24 -17.53
CA ARG A 97 -80.87 -5.96 -17.77
C ARG A 97 -79.83 -5.67 -16.70
N VAL A 98 -80.20 -5.81 -15.42
CA VAL A 98 -79.29 -5.61 -14.29
C VAL A 98 -78.12 -6.59 -14.35
N GLU A 99 -78.37 -7.86 -14.67
CA GLU A 99 -77.32 -8.87 -14.84
C GLU A 99 -76.41 -8.55 -16.03
N ALA A 100 -76.96 -8.15 -17.18
CA ALA A 100 -76.18 -7.75 -18.34
C ALA A 100 -75.29 -6.54 -18.04
N ASP A 101 -75.79 -5.56 -17.29
CA ASP A 101 -75.02 -4.38 -16.91
C ASP A 101 -73.91 -4.69 -15.88
N LYS A 102 -74.16 -5.64 -14.96
CA LYS A 102 -73.12 -6.19 -14.08
C LYS A 102 -72.02 -6.90 -14.87
N LEU A 103 -72.39 -7.80 -15.79
CA LEU A 103 -71.41 -8.51 -16.62
C LEU A 103 -70.61 -7.56 -17.53
N ARG A 104 -71.24 -6.49 -18.02
CA ARG A 104 -70.55 -5.45 -18.80
C ARG A 104 -69.53 -4.69 -17.96
N SER A 105 -69.86 -4.34 -16.71
CA SER A 105 -68.93 -3.63 -15.83
C SER A 105 -67.75 -4.50 -15.39
N GLU A 106 -68.00 -5.78 -15.08
CA GLU A 106 -66.95 -6.76 -14.79
C GLU A 106 -66.02 -6.99 -16.00
N LEU A 107 -66.59 -7.13 -17.19
CA LEU A 107 -65.83 -7.28 -18.43
C LEU A 107 -65.01 -6.02 -18.77
N ALA A 108 -65.53 -4.84 -18.49
CA ALA A 108 -64.78 -3.59 -18.64
C ALA A 108 -63.59 -3.55 -17.67
N ARG A 109 -63.79 -3.93 -16.40
CA ARG A 109 -62.73 -4.00 -15.39
C ARG A 109 -61.63 -5.00 -15.77
N VAL A 110 -61.99 -6.22 -16.18
CA VAL A 110 -61.00 -7.24 -16.59
C VAL A 110 -60.21 -6.78 -17.82
N ARG A 111 -60.85 -6.07 -18.76
CA ARG A 111 -60.16 -5.49 -19.92
C ARG A 111 -59.15 -4.42 -19.54
N GLU A 112 -59.50 -3.57 -18.56
CA GLU A 112 -58.60 -2.53 -18.04
C GLU A 112 -57.40 -3.16 -17.31
N GLU A 113 -57.63 -4.12 -16.42
CA GLU A 113 -56.57 -4.85 -15.72
C GLU A 113 -55.61 -5.55 -16.71
N LEU A 114 -56.16 -6.18 -17.76
CA LEU A 114 -55.37 -6.83 -18.80
C LEU A 114 -54.61 -5.82 -19.68
N ALA A 115 -55.17 -4.63 -19.93
CA ALA A 115 -54.47 -3.55 -20.61
C ALA A 115 -53.30 -3.01 -19.76
N GLN A 116 -53.52 -2.83 -18.46
CA GLN A 116 -52.50 -2.41 -17.50
C GLN A 116 -51.36 -3.44 -17.43
N LEU A 117 -51.67 -4.73 -17.23
CA LEU A 117 -50.67 -5.80 -17.19
C LEU A 117 -49.86 -5.89 -18.48
N ARG A 118 -50.49 -5.68 -19.64
CA ARG A 118 -49.78 -5.63 -20.93
C ARG A 118 -48.86 -4.41 -21.04
N ALA A 119 -49.28 -3.25 -20.55
CA ALA A 119 -48.44 -2.06 -20.50
C ALA A 119 -47.23 -2.27 -19.58
N GLU A 120 -47.48 -2.77 -18.36
CA GLU A 120 -46.43 -3.11 -17.40
C GLU A 120 -45.44 -4.14 -17.97
N ASN A 121 -45.93 -5.22 -18.58
CA ASN A 121 -45.06 -6.23 -19.19
C ASN A 121 -44.18 -5.66 -20.31
N ARG A 122 -44.71 -4.73 -21.13
CA ARG A 122 -43.92 -4.03 -22.15
C ARG A 122 -42.83 -3.15 -21.52
N THR A 123 -43.16 -2.41 -20.46
CA THR A 123 -42.18 -1.56 -19.75
C THR A 123 -41.09 -2.39 -19.09
N LEU A 124 -41.44 -3.47 -18.38
CA LEU A 124 -40.48 -4.37 -17.76
C LEU A 124 -39.60 -5.08 -18.79
N SER A 125 -40.19 -5.52 -19.91
CA SER A 125 -39.43 -6.14 -21.01
C SER A 125 -38.43 -5.16 -21.63
N ARG A 126 -38.80 -3.88 -21.77
CA ARG A 126 -37.90 -2.83 -22.25
C ARG A 126 -36.78 -2.57 -21.23
N ALA A 127 -37.11 -2.41 -19.95
CA ALA A 127 -36.14 -2.19 -18.89
C ALA A 127 -35.14 -3.37 -18.79
N LEU A 128 -35.62 -4.60 -18.92
CA LEU A 128 -34.77 -5.80 -18.92
C LEU A 128 -33.79 -5.80 -20.09
N ARG A 129 -34.25 -5.49 -21.31
CA ARG A 129 -33.37 -5.39 -22.49
C ARG A 129 -32.34 -4.27 -22.33
N GLU A 130 -32.74 -3.13 -21.79
CA GLU A 130 -31.82 -2.02 -21.50
C GLU A 130 -30.79 -2.41 -20.43
N SER A 131 -31.18 -3.13 -19.39
CA SER A 131 -30.26 -3.65 -18.37
C SER A 131 -29.28 -4.66 -18.97
N GLN A 132 -29.76 -5.62 -19.76
CA GLN A 132 -28.92 -6.64 -20.41
C GLN A 132 -27.91 -6.03 -21.39
N THR A 133 -28.30 -4.98 -22.14
CA THR A 133 -27.37 -4.29 -23.04
C THR A 133 -26.33 -3.48 -22.27
N ARG A 134 -26.70 -2.86 -21.14
CA ARG A 134 -25.73 -2.22 -20.23
C ARG A 134 -24.76 -3.23 -19.65
N GLU A 135 -25.25 -4.37 -19.16
CA GLU A 135 -24.42 -5.45 -18.61
C GLU A 135 -23.43 -5.98 -19.64
N ARG A 136 -23.88 -6.27 -20.87
CA ARG A 136 -23.00 -6.69 -21.97
C ARG A 136 -21.90 -5.67 -22.27
N ARG A 137 -22.25 -4.39 -22.37
CA ARG A 137 -21.26 -3.31 -22.57
C ARG A 137 -20.26 -3.24 -21.41
N THR A 138 -20.72 -3.34 -20.17
CA THR A 138 -19.80 -3.35 -19.01
C THR A 138 -18.89 -4.57 -19.00
N ALA A 139 -19.40 -5.74 -19.40
CA ALA A 139 -18.61 -6.96 -19.51
C ALA A 139 -17.55 -6.86 -20.62
N GLU A 140 -17.89 -6.28 -21.77
CA GLU A 140 -16.95 -6.01 -22.87
C GLU A 140 -15.84 -5.03 -22.46
N LEU A 141 -16.20 -3.94 -21.78
CA LEU A 141 -15.22 -2.98 -21.23
C LEU A 141 -14.32 -3.65 -20.20
N LEU A 142 -14.89 -4.42 -19.26
CA LEU A 142 -14.11 -5.15 -18.26
C LEU A 142 -13.17 -6.17 -18.89
N ALA A 143 -13.61 -6.90 -19.92
CA ALA A 143 -12.76 -7.84 -20.66
C ALA A 143 -11.60 -7.11 -21.35
N THR A 144 -11.86 -5.93 -21.92
CA THR A 144 -10.83 -5.09 -22.55
C THR A 144 -9.80 -4.60 -21.53
N GLU A 145 -10.25 -4.07 -20.39
CA GLU A 145 -9.33 -3.62 -19.32
C GLU A 145 -8.53 -4.79 -18.73
N ARG A 146 -9.16 -5.96 -18.52
CA ARG A 146 -8.45 -7.17 -18.09
C ARG A 146 -7.39 -7.59 -19.10
N GLY A 147 -7.68 -7.50 -20.40
CA GLY A 147 -6.71 -7.78 -21.46
C GLY A 147 -5.52 -6.82 -21.43
N ARG A 148 -5.77 -5.52 -21.25
CA ARG A 148 -4.70 -4.51 -21.12
C ARG A 148 -3.85 -4.74 -19.88
N ALA A 149 -4.48 -4.99 -18.73
CA ALA A 149 -3.79 -5.28 -17.47
C ALA A 149 -2.94 -6.56 -17.57
N ALA A 150 -3.46 -7.63 -18.17
CA ALA A 150 -2.72 -8.86 -18.38
C ALA A 150 -1.49 -8.65 -19.29
N ARG A 151 -1.62 -7.84 -20.35
CA ARG A 151 -0.50 -7.49 -21.23
C ARG A 151 0.57 -6.68 -20.50
N ALA A 152 0.17 -5.66 -19.76
CA ALA A 152 1.09 -4.86 -18.94
C ALA A 152 1.83 -5.73 -17.91
N ALA A 153 1.12 -6.65 -17.25
CA ALA A 153 1.74 -7.59 -16.31
C ALA A 153 2.77 -8.51 -16.99
N ALA A 154 2.46 -9.04 -18.18
CA ALA A 154 3.38 -9.87 -18.95
C ALA A 154 4.64 -9.09 -19.40
N ASP A 155 4.47 -7.85 -19.84
CA ASP A 155 5.57 -6.96 -20.22
C ASP A 155 6.48 -6.67 -19.02
N HIS A 156 5.90 -6.34 -17.86
CA HIS A 156 6.66 -6.15 -16.62
C HIS A 156 7.38 -7.43 -16.16
N GLU A 157 6.77 -8.60 -16.28
CA GLU A 157 7.43 -9.86 -15.94
C GLU A 157 8.60 -10.16 -16.88
N ALA A 158 8.47 -9.85 -18.18
CA ALA A 158 9.57 -9.94 -19.13
C ALA A 158 10.72 -8.97 -18.81
N GLU A 159 10.41 -7.73 -18.44
CA GLU A 159 11.40 -6.75 -17.99
C GLU A 159 12.12 -7.21 -16.72
N LEU A 160 11.39 -7.70 -15.72
CA LEU A 160 11.97 -8.24 -14.48
C LEU A 160 12.89 -9.42 -14.76
N ARG A 161 12.51 -10.34 -15.65
CA ARG A 161 13.38 -11.45 -16.08
C ARG A 161 14.65 -10.93 -16.75
N ARG A 162 14.54 -9.93 -17.63
CA ARG A 162 15.69 -9.32 -18.31
C ARG A 162 16.62 -8.61 -17.33
N LEU A 163 16.07 -7.87 -16.36
CA LEU A 163 16.85 -7.16 -15.34
C LEU A 163 17.55 -8.15 -14.40
N ARG A 164 16.87 -9.22 -13.96
CA ARG A 164 17.50 -10.28 -13.17
C ARG A 164 18.64 -10.97 -13.91
N ALA A 165 18.47 -11.26 -15.20
CA ALA A 165 19.54 -11.83 -16.02
C ALA A 165 20.75 -10.87 -16.15
N LYS A 166 20.51 -9.56 -16.35
CA LYS A 166 21.57 -8.54 -16.36
C LYS A 166 22.30 -8.45 -15.01
N LEU A 167 21.56 -8.48 -13.91
CA LEU A 167 22.13 -8.44 -12.56
C LEU A 167 23.03 -9.66 -12.33
N ALA A 168 22.53 -10.87 -12.61
CA ALA A 168 23.31 -12.10 -12.45
C ALA A 168 24.60 -12.08 -13.30
N ALA A 169 24.52 -11.59 -14.54
CA ALA A 169 25.70 -11.44 -15.40
C ALA A 169 26.70 -10.41 -14.84
N ALA A 170 26.22 -9.28 -14.33
CA ALA A 170 27.07 -8.25 -13.72
C ALA A 170 27.73 -8.74 -12.42
N GLU A 171 27.00 -9.47 -11.57
CA GLU A 171 27.53 -10.08 -10.36
C GLU A 171 28.61 -11.13 -10.67
N SER A 172 28.37 -11.99 -11.67
CA SER A 172 29.38 -12.95 -12.13
C SER A 172 30.63 -12.25 -12.64
N ALA A 173 30.49 -11.19 -13.45
CA ALA A 173 31.62 -10.43 -13.98
C ALA A 173 32.38 -9.68 -12.86
N ALA A 174 31.68 -9.13 -11.87
CA ALA A 174 32.31 -8.51 -10.71
C ALA A 174 33.05 -9.54 -9.85
N GLY A 175 32.48 -10.75 -9.71
CA GLY A 175 33.11 -11.88 -9.02
C GLY A 175 34.44 -12.28 -9.67
N THR A 176 34.45 -12.48 -10.99
CA THR A 176 35.67 -12.82 -11.73
C THR A 176 36.71 -11.70 -11.69
N ALA A 177 36.29 -10.44 -11.86
CA ALA A 177 37.19 -9.29 -11.76
C ALA A 177 37.86 -9.19 -10.38
N ARG A 178 37.11 -9.42 -9.30
CA ARG A 178 37.65 -9.45 -7.93
C ARG A 178 38.66 -10.57 -7.73
N GLN A 179 38.36 -11.76 -8.25
CA GLN A 179 39.28 -12.90 -8.14
C GLN A 179 40.59 -12.64 -8.89
N ASN A 180 40.49 -12.13 -10.12
CA ASN A 180 41.66 -11.76 -10.93
C ASN A 180 42.51 -10.68 -10.24
N ALA A 181 41.87 -9.68 -9.61
CA ALA A 181 42.58 -8.63 -8.87
C ALA A 181 43.31 -9.19 -7.63
N LYS A 182 42.71 -10.16 -6.92
CA LYS A 182 43.37 -10.84 -5.80
C LYS A 182 44.57 -11.63 -6.28
N GLU A 183 44.41 -12.43 -7.33
CA GLU A 183 45.50 -13.24 -7.90
C GLU A 183 46.65 -12.36 -8.41
N ALA A 184 46.33 -11.24 -9.09
CA ALA A 184 47.33 -10.27 -9.53
C ALA A 184 48.11 -9.67 -8.36
N ARG A 185 47.44 -9.34 -7.24
CA ARG A 185 48.10 -8.82 -6.03
C ARG A 185 48.99 -9.88 -5.36
N VAL A 186 48.53 -11.13 -5.28
CA VAL A 186 49.34 -12.24 -4.77
C VAL A 186 50.62 -12.41 -5.60
N LEU A 187 50.49 -12.39 -6.93
CA LEU A 187 51.63 -12.46 -7.83
C LEU A 187 52.58 -11.27 -7.66
N GLN A 188 52.06 -10.05 -7.55
CA GLN A 188 52.88 -8.86 -7.31
C GLN A 188 53.64 -8.94 -5.98
N ASN A 189 52.98 -9.39 -4.91
CA ASN A 189 53.63 -9.58 -3.61
C ASN A 189 54.73 -10.65 -3.67
N ALA A 190 54.50 -11.76 -4.37
CA ALA A 190 55.51 -12.80 -4.56
C ALA A 190 56.73 -12.28 -5.34
N ARG A 191 56.50 -11.47 -6.39
CA ARG A 191 57.59 -10.81 -7.15
C ARG A 191 58.38 -9.83 -6.29
N LEU A 192 57.69 -9.01 -5.49
CA LEU A 192 58.34 -8.04 -4.60
C LEU A 192 59.20 -8.76 -3.55
N TRP A 193 58.66 -9.81 -2.93
CA TRP A 193 59.41 -10.62 -1.97
C TRP A 193 60.67 -11.22 -2.61
N LEU A 194 60.55 -11.80 -3.82
CA LEU A 194 61.71 -12.35 -4.54
C LEU A 194 62.77 -11.28 -4.83
N LEU A 195 62.36 -10.09 -5.28
CA LEU A 195 63.29 -8.99 -5.53
C LEU A 195 64.02 -8.55 -4.25
N LEU A 196 63.29 -8.39 -3.14
CA LEU A 196 63.89 -8.03 -1.85
C LEU A 196 64.87 -9.09 -1.35
N GLU A 197 64.50 -10.37 -1.48
CA GLU A 197 65.39 -11.49 -1.13
C GLU A 197 66.66 -11.47 -1.99
N THR A 198 66.54 -11.26 -3.31
CA THR A 198 67.72 -11.17 -4.19
C THR A 198 68.64 -10.01 -3.83
N ILE A 199 68.10 -8.84 -3.48
CA ILE A 199 68.90 -7.69 -3.00
C ILE A 199 69.57 -8.03 -1.67
N GLY A 200 68.84 -8.66 -0.73
CA GLY A 200 69.39 -9.09 0.54
C GLY A 200 70.57 -10.06 0.39
N GLN A 201 70.43 -11.07 -0.49
CA GLN A 201 71.50 -12.01 -0.80
C GLN A 201 72.68 -11.34 -1.52
N ALA A 202 72.42 -10.43 -2.46
CA ALA A 202 73.46 -9.67 -3.14
C ALA A 202 74.26 -8.79 -2.16
N ALA A 203 73.58 -8.09 -1.24
CA ALA A 203 74.22 -7.30 -0.20
C ALA A 203 75.04 -8.18 0.76
N ALA A 204 74.50 -9.34 1.18
CA ALA A 204 75.22 -10.28 2.02
C ALA A 204 76.46 -10.86 1.32
N GLY A 205 76.37 -11.16 0.03
CA GLY A 205 77.50 -11.60 -0.80
C GLY A 205 78.57 -10.52 -0.90
N LEU A 206 78.19 -9.28 -1.19
CA LEU A 206 79.11 -8.15 -1.30
C LEU A 206 79.89 -7.90 0.01
N ARG A 207 79.23 -7.98 1.17
CA ARG A 207 79.92 -7.88 2.47
C ARG A 207 80.97 -8.98 2.67
N ARG A 208 80.67 -10.21 2.23
CA ARG A 208 81.61 -11.34 2.33
C ARG A 208 82.82 -11.14 1.41
N GLU A 209 82.60 -10.75 0.15
CA GLU A 209 83.68 -10.51 -0.82
C GLU A 209 84.58 -9.33 -0.43
N LEU A 210 84.00 -8.25 0.11
CA LEU A 210 84.76 -7.09 0.60
C LEU A 210 85.38 -7.29 1.99
N ALA A 211 85.23 -8.47 2.60
CA ALA A 211 85.68 -8.78 3.97
C ALA A 211 85.26 -7.72 5.01
N LEU A 212 84.03 -7.19 4.87
CA LEU A 212 83.51 -6.16 5.76
C LEU A 212 82.94 -6.80 7.04
N ASP A 213 83.79 -6.93 8.05
CA ASP A 213 83.37 -7.25 9.41
C ASP A 213 82.65 -6.04 10.06
N PRO A 214 81.77 -6.25 11.05
CA PRO A 214 81.21 -5.15 11.83
C PRO A 214 82.35 -4.31 12.42
N ALA A 215 82.39 -3.01 12.09
CA ALA A 215 83.44 -2.13 12.58
C ALA A 215 83.37 -2.01 14.11
N ASP A 216 84.52 -2.17 14.78
CA ASP A 216 84.65 -1.99 16.25
C ASP A 216 84.43 -0.54 16.70
N ARG A 217 84.54 0.42 15.77
CA ARG A 217 84.34 1.85 16.01
C ARG A 217 83.40 2.44 14.96
N LEU A 218 82.56 3.38 15.38
CA LEU A 218 81.63 4.08 14.51
C LEU A 218 82.20 5.43 14.06
N PRO A 219 81.77 5.98 12.92
CA PRO A 219 82.29 7.24 12.36
C PRO A 219 82.32 8.39 13.37
N ALA A 220 81.30 8.53 14.19
CA ALA A 220 81.24 9.55 15.22
C ALA A 220 82.26 9.36 16.37
N ASP A 221 82.78 8.15 16.59
CA ASP A 221 83.90 7.93 17.51
C ASP A 221 85.21 8.55 16.97
N PHE A 222 85.37 8.60 15.65
CA PHE A 222 86.52 9.25 15.02
C PHE A 222 86.40 10.78 15.09
N VAL A 223 85.20 11.36 14.88
CA VAL A 223 84.99 12.82 15.04
C VAL A 223 85.29 13.30 16.45
N ALA A 224 84.93 12.49 17.45
CA ALA A 224 85.27 12.78 18.84
C ALA A 224 86.80 12.93 19.06
N GLU A 225 87.63 12.32 18.20
CA GLU A 225 89.10 12.36 18.30
C GLU A 225 89.75 13.43 17.40
N THR A 226 89.21 13.74 16.21
CA THR A 226 89.97 14.49 15.17
C THR A 226 89.44 15.84 14.71
N ALA A 227 88.25 16.32 15.10
CA ALA A 227 87.62 17.59 14.68
C ALA A 227 88.50 18.64 13.92
N ALA A 228 88.66 18.46 12.60
CA ALA A 228 89.03 19.46 11.58
C ALA A 228 88.89 18.89 10.14
N GLU A 229 88.34 19.72 9.24
CA GLU A 229 88.36 19.69 7.74
C GLU A 229 87.16 19.14 6.93
N GLU A 230 86.96 19.76 5.76
CA GLU A 230 85.72 20.05 5.00
C GLU A 230 85.48 19.16 3.72
N PRO A 231 84.62 19.50 2.70
CA PRO A 231 83.31 18.88 2.48
C PRO A 231 83.06 18.30 1.06
N THR A 232 81.89 17.67 0.80
CA THR A 232 81.05 17.79 -0.45
C THR A 232 79.72 17.00 -0.36
N SER A 233 78.76 17.28 -1.27
CA SER A 233 77.29 17.38 -1.10
C SER A 233 76.39 16.26 -1.69
N ALA A 234 75.16 16.04 -1.16
CA ALA A 234 73.98 15.40 -1.84
C ALA A 234 72.62 15.60 -1.06
N PRO A 235 71.41 15.12 -1.49
CA PRO A 235 70.20 15.94 -1.68
C PRO A 235 69.05 15.81 -0.62
N GLN A 236 68.03 16.67 -0.80
CA GLN A 236 67.05 17.22 0.16
C GLN A 236 65.80 16.37 0.44
N HIS A 237 65.33 16.30 1.70
CA HIS A 237 63.97 15.87 2.07
C HIS A 237 63.30 16.86 3.07
N THR A 238 62.04 17.23 2.82
CA THR A 238 61.23 18.14 3.64
C THR A 238 59.95 17.45 4.13
N ARG A 239 59.67 17.50 5.44
CA ARG A 239 58.34 17.69 6.10
C ARG A 239 58.41 17.43 7.62
N ASP A 240 57.43 17.99 8.36
CA ASP A 240 57.04 17.80 9.77
C ASP A 240 58.12 17.41 10.78
N THR A 241 58.89 18.40 11.24
CA THR A 241 59.97 18.24 12.22
C THR A 241 59.50 18.08 13.67
N ASP A 242 58.22 18.34 13.95
CA ASP A 242 57.70 18.53 15.32
C ASP A 242 56.84 17.34 15.79
N ASP A 243 56.64 16.32 14.96
CA ASP A 243 55.81 15.15 15.26
C ASP A 243 56.62 14.02 15.93
N PRO A 244 56.30 13.60 17.18
CA PRO A 244 56.96 12.46 17.83
C PRO A 244 56.75 11.13 17.09
N ALA A 245 55.66 10.93 16.35
CA ALA A 245 55.45 9.69 15.58
C ALA A 245 56.42 9.56 14.40
N ARG A 246 56.85 10.69 13.83
CA ARG A 246 57.91 10.73 12.82
C ARG A 246 59.27 10.40 13.43
N LEU A 247 59.56 10.92 14.63
CA LEU A 247 60.78 10.55 15.36
C LEU A 247 60.82 9.03 15.60
N ASP A 248 59.70 8.42 15.98
CA ASP A 248 59.58 6.96 16.13
C ASP A 248 59.82 6.19 14.82
N GLN A 249 59.26 6.67 13.69
CA GLN A 249 59.50 6.05 12.38
C GLN A 249 60.97 6.13 11.95
N LEU A 250 61.64 7.25 12.24
CA LEU A 250 63.04 7.44 11.91
C LEU A 250 63.96 6.60 12.80
N LEU A 251 63.66 6.48 14.09
CA LEU A 251 64.38 5.60 15.03
C LEU A 251 64.10 4.12 14.80
N ALA A 252 62.99 3.77 14.11
CA ALA A 252 62.75 2.39 13.69
C ALA A 252 63.61 1.96 12.48
N LEU A 253 64.32 2.90 11.84
CA LEU A 253 65.25 2.57 10.77
C LEU A 253 66.50 1.87 11.34
N PRO A 254 67.02 0.84 10.67
CA PRO A 254 68.15 0.07 11.20
C PRO A 254 69.42 0.93 11.32
N ARG A 255 70.03 0.88 12.51
CA ARG A 255 71.30 1.58 12.84
C ARG A 255 71.21 3.10 12.67
N ALA A 256 70.10 3.70 13.10
CA ALA A 256 70.00 5.15 13.12
C ALA A 256 71.05 5.75 14.08
N HIS A 257 71.41 7.01 13.84
CA HIS A 257 72.20 7.81 14.78
C HIS A 257 71.40 9.06 15.14
N LEU A 258 71.08 9.21 16.43
CA LEU A 258 70.41 10.37 17.00
C LEU A 258 71.45 11.32 17.61
N ILE A 259 71.56 12.54 17.08
CA ILE A 259 72.38 13.62 17.63
C ILE A 259 71.46 14.66 18.26
N VAL A 260 71.75 15.09 19.48
CA VAL A 260 70.89 15.97 20.27
C VAL A 260 71.67 17.20 20.72
N ASP A 261 71.12 18.38 20.44
CA ASP A 261 71.57 19.64 21.01
C ASP A 261 71.04 19.77 22.44
N GLY A 262 71.93 19.54 23.41
CA GLY A 262 71.58 19.34 24.80
C GLY A 262 70.92 20.55 25.44
N TYR A 263 71.48 21.75 25.28
CA TYR A 263 70.89 22.95 25.91
C TYR A 263 69.67 23.49 25.18
N ASN A 264 69.56 23.27 23.87
CA ASN A 264 68.35 23.61 23.14
C ASN A 264 67.14 22.82 23.68
N VAL A 265 67.34 21.52 23.92
CA VAL A 265 66.31 20.64 24.48
C VAL A 265 66.03 20.94 25.96
N THR A 266 67.08 21.10 26.79
CA THR A 266 66.84 21.31 28.23
C THR A 266 66.26 22.67 28.56
N LYS A 267 66.63 23.74 27.85
CA LYS A 267 66.06 25.08 28.08
C LYS A 267 64.57 25.15 27.73
N ARG A 268 64.09 24.34 26.79
CA ARG A 268 62.66 24.25 26.43
C ARG A 268 61.86 23.39 27.38
N GLY A 269 62.41 22.28 27.86
CA GLY A 269 61.68 21.31 28.69
C GLY A 269 61.81 21.53 30.21
N PHE A 270 62.93 22.07 30.68
CA PHE A 270 63.33 22.04 32.10
C PHE A 270 64.02 23.34 32.55
N SER A 271 63.57 24.50 32.07
CA SER A 271 64.18 25.82 32.33
C SER A 271 64.38 26.17 33.81
N GLU A 272 63.50 25.67 34.68
CA GLU A 272 63.48 25.95 36.12
C GLU A 272 64.51 25.15 36.93
N MET A 273 65.21 24.19 36.32
CA MET A 273 66.20 23.33 36.98
C MET A 273 67.63 23.89 36.87
N SER A 274 68.54 23.48 37.76
CA SER A 274 69.96 23.78 37.59
C SER A 274 70.52 23.13 36.32
N LEU A 275 71.57 23.71 35.72
CA LEU A 275 72.18 23.16 34.50
C LEU A 275 72.66 21.70 34.68
N GLU A 276 73.12 21.34 35.88
CA GLU A 276 73.51 19.98 36.21
C GLU A 276 72.31 19.02 36.21
N GLN A 277 71.20 19.42 36.85
CA GLN A 277 69.96 18.64 36.87
C GLN A 277 69.34 18.49 35.48
N GLN A 278 69.38 19.56 34.68
CA GLN A 278 68.96 19.56 33.28
C GLN A 278 69.74 18.51 32.46
N ARG A 279 71.08 18.51 32.56
CA ARG A 279 71.94 17.54 31.86
C ARG A 279 71.66 16.12 32.30
N GLN A 280 71.61 15.86 33.61
CA GLN A 280 71.38 14.53 34.16
C GLN A 280 70.03 13.95 33.70
N ARG A 281 68.98 14.78 33.71
CA ARG A 281 67.64 14.37 33.28
C ARG A 281 67.58 14.04 31.79
N LEU A 282 68.20 14.87 30.94
CA LEU A 282 68.24 14.61 29.49
C LEU A 282 69.03 13.34 29.17
N ILE A 283 70.22 13.17 29.77
CA ILE A 283 71.07 11.98 29.55
C ILE A 283 70.34 10.70 29.96
N ALA A 284 69.64 10.72 31.10
CA ALA A 284 68.85 9.58 31.56
C ALA A 284 67.72 9.22 30.58
N GLY A 285 66.99 10.22 30.07
CA GLY A 285 65.94 10.02 29.07
C GLY A 285 66.46 9.46 27.74
N LEU A 286 67.59 9.99 27.26
CA LEU A 286 68.26 9.49 26.07
C LEU A 286 68.77 8.06 26.23
N GLY A 287 69.19 7.67 27.44
CA GLY A 287 69.52 6.29 27.78
C GLY A 287 68.35 5.33 27.60
N GLY A 288 67.12 5.78 27.91
CA GLY A 288 65.90 5.01 27.65
C GLY A 288 65.64 4.78 26.17
N ILE A 289 65.85 5.82 25.34
CA ILE A 289 65.74 5.70 23.87
C ILE A 289 66.79 4.74 23.33
N ALA A 290 68.07 4.93 23.68
CA ALA A 290 69.16 4.07 23.23
C ALA A 290 68.94 2.59 23.61
N ALA A 291 68.40 2.32 24.80
CA ALA A 291 68.10 0.96 25.24
C ALA A 291 66.91 0.33 24.50
N GLN A 292 65.92 1.13 24.10
CA GLN A 292 64.73 0.64 23.38
C GLN A 292 65.00 0.39 21.90
N THR A 293 65.75 1.28 21.26
CA THR A 293 65.97 1.24 19.81
C THR A 293 67.29 0.55 19.45
N GLY A 294 68.26 0.53 20.37
CA GLY A 294 69.62 0.05 20.09
C GLY A 294 70.43 0.99 19.19
N ASP A 295 69.90 2.19 18.93
CA ASP A 295 70.56 3.19 18.10
C ASP A 295 71.71 3.88 18.83
N GLU A 296 72.61 4.44 18.04
CA GLU A 296 73.65 5.32 18.55
C GLU A 296 73.04 6.67 18.93
N VAL A 297 73.27 7.14 20.16
CA VAL A 297 72.76 8.44 20.63
C VAL A 297 73.91 9.32 21.08
N THR A 298 74.04 10.52 20.52
CA THR A 298 75.03 11.52 20.92
C THR A 298 74.33 12.78 21.40
N VAL A 299 74.65 13.26 22.59
CA VAL A 299 74.21 14.57 23.08
C VAL A 299 75.40 15.52 23.17
N VAL A 300 75.23 16.72 22.64
CA VAL A 300 76.26 17.77 22.59
C VAL A 300 75.83 18.92 23.49
N PHE A 301 76.69 19.32 24.42
CA PHE A 301 76.47 20.48 25.29
C PHE A 301 77.47 21.60 24.96
N ASP A 302 76.97 22.84 24.93
CA ASP A 302 77.80 24.02 24.68
C ASP A 302 78.56 24.49 25.93
N GLY A 303 79.87 24.69 25.83
CA GLY A 303 80.68 25.33 26.87
C GLY A 303 81.73 24.44 27.53
N ALA A 304 82.91 25.04 27.74
CA ALA A 304 84.11 24.40 28.25
C ALA A 304 84.20 24.38 29.78
N GLU A 305 83.18 23.87 30.47
CA GLU A 305 83.37 23.42 31.86
C GLU A 305 83.78 21.94 31.82
N ARG A 306 85.04 21.64 32.18
CA ARG A 306 85.38 20.28 32.61
C ARG A 306 84.61 20.01 33.89
N VAL A 307 83.40 19.47 33.75
CA VAL A 307 82.59 19.03 34.88
C VAL A 307 83.22 17.73 35.40
N LEU A 308 84.06 17.85 36.43
CA LEU A 308 84.50 16.72 37.24
C LEU A 308 83.27 16.20 38.01
N GLY A 309 82.87 14.96 37.77
CA GLY A 309 81.87 14.26 38.60
C GLY A 309 80.52 13.92 37.96
N LEU A 310 80.32 14.05 36.64
CA LEU A 310 79.13 13.45 36.03
C LEU A 310 79.19 11.91 36.17
N PRO A 311 78.07 11.25 36.54
CA PRO A 311 78.00 9.79 36.48
C PRO A 311 78.29 9.33 35.04
N PRO A 312 78.93 8.16 34.85
CA PRO A 312 79.22 7.65 33.52
C PRO A 312 77.92 7.58 32.72
N PRO A 313 77.91 8.04 31.46
CA PRO A 313 76.70 8.05 30.67
C PRO A 313 76.16 6.62 30.51
N PRO A 314 74.83 6.46 30.37
CA PRO A 314 74.23 5.17 30.09
C PRO A 314 74.86 4.52 28.85
N ARG A 315 74.93 3.18 28.82
CA ARG A 315 75.40 2.44 27.64
C ARG A 315 74.58 2.83 26.41
N GLY A 316 75.25 3.18 25.31
CA GLY A 316 74.62 3.63 24.06
C GLY A 316 74.44 5.15 23.93
N VAL A 317 74.72 5.93 24.98
CA VAL A 317 74.70 7.41 24.93
C VAL A 317 76.11 7.98 25.03
N ARG A 318 76.51 8.76 24.02
CA ARG A 318 77.75 9.54 23.99
C ARG A 318 77.46 10.98 24.39
N VAL A 319 78.21 11.52 25.35
CA VAL A 319 78.06 12.90 25.83
C VAL A 319 79.31 13.67 25.42
N LEU A 320 79.15 14.71 24.59
CA LEU A 320 80.23 15.57 24.11
C LEU A 320 80.02 17.01 24.60
N PHE A 321 81.12 17.70 24.84
CA PHE A 321 81.15 19.12 25.18
C PHE A 321 81.92 19.88 24.12
N SER A 322 81.41 21.02 23.66
CA SER A 322 82.12 21.89 22.72
C SER A 322 83.40 22.45 23.35
N ARG A 323 84.42 22.71 22.53
CA ARG A 323 85.70 23.27 22.99
C ARG A 323 85.55 24.78 23.28
N LYS A 324 86.50 25.34 24.03
CA LYS A 324 86.54 26.79 24.28
C LYS A 324 86.72 27.54 22.95
N GLY A 325 85.71 28.28 22.52
CA GLY A 325 85.70 29.02 21.25
C GLY A 325 84.97 28.33 20.10
N GLU A 326 84.38 27.15 20.33
CA GLU A 326 83.57 26.40 19.39
C GLU A 326 82.14 26.26 19.94
N THR A 327 81.13 26.40 19.09
CA THR A 327 79.72 26.24 19.49
C THR A 327 79.30 24.77 19.38
N ALA A 328 78.31 24.36 20.18
CA ALA A 328 77.69 23.03 20.03
C ALA A 328 77.18 22.77 18.61
N ASP A 329 76.67 23.81 17.94
CA ASP A 329 76.18 23.77 16.56
C ASP A 329 77.25 23.30 15.57
N GLU A 330 78.48 23.81 15.70
CA GLU A 330 79.59 23.45 14.82
C GLU A 330 80.02 21.99 15.05
N LEU A 331 80.09 21.55 16.31
CA LEU A 331 80.38 20.16 16.65
C LEU A 331 79.30 19.20 16.14
N ILE A 332 78.01 19.59 16.21
CA ILE A 332 76.91 18.82 15.62
C ILE A 332 77.09 18.70 14.09
N ARG A 333 77.45 19.80 13.41
CA ARG A 333 77.73 19.77 11.96
C ARG A 333 78.90 18.85 11.62
N GLN A 334 79.95 18.82 12.43
CA GLN A 334 81.09 17.90 12.25
C GLN A 334 80.68 16.43 12.42
N LEU A 335 79.91 16.11 13.47
CA LEU A 335 79.39 14.75 13.68
C LEU A 335 78.56 14.30 12.48
N VAL A 336 77.70 15.19 11.98
CA VAL A 336 76.85 14.90 10.82
C VAL A 336 77.65 14.64 9.56
N ARG A 337 78.74 15.39 9.34
CA ARG A 337 79.60 15.26 8.16
C ARG A 337 80.38 13.95 8.10
N ALA A 338 80.78 13.43 9.25
CA ALA A 338 81.59 12.21 9.28
C ALA A 338 80.77 10.94 9.11
N GLU A 339 79.46 11.00 9.32
CA GLU A 339 78.60 9.85 9.07
C GLU A 339 78.54 9.53 7.57
N PRO A 340 78.62 8.25 7.18
CA PRO A 340 78.60 7.86 5.78
C PRO A 340 77.24 8.19 5.16
N PRO A 341 77.23 8.68 3.91
CA PRO A 341 75.99 8.96 3.21
C PRO A 341 75.14 7.68 3.11
N GLY A 342 73.88 7.77 3.52
CA GLY A 342 72.93 6.65 3.51
C GLY A 342 72.63 6.02 4.87
N ARG A 343 73.39 6.33 5.92
CA ARG A 343 72.99 6.00 7.30
C ARG A 343 71.88 6.96 7.75
N PRO A 344 70.76 6.48 8.33
CA PRO A 344 69.74 7.36 8.90
C PRO A 344 70.34 8.18 10.05
N LEU A 345 70.37 9.50 9.88
CA LEU A 345 70.96 10.42 10.83
C LEU A 345 69.90 11.43 11.25
N ILE A 346 69.63 11.54 12.54
CA ILE A 346 68.55 12.37 13.09
C ILE A 346 69.22 13.41 13.98
N VAL A 347 68.92 14.69 13.75
CA VAL A 347 69.47 15.78 14.57
C VAL A 347 68.32 16.51 15.25
N VAL A 348 68.34 16.55 16.58
CA VAL A 348 67.36 17.28 17.38
C VAL A 348 67.93 18.62 17.80
N SER A 349 67.42 19.69 17.20
CA SER A 349 67.65 21.08 17.61
C SER A 349 66.55 21.97 17.04
N SER A 350 66.04 22.91 17.83
CA SER A 350 65.12 23.94 17.37
C SER A 350 65.84 25.20 16.83
N ASP A 351 67.17 25.18 16.71
CA ASP A 351 67.90 26.25 16.01
C ASP A 351 67.78 26.05 14.49
N ARG A 352 67.29 27.07 13.80
CA ARG A 352 67.08 27.04 12.34
C ARG A 352 68.40 26.96 11.57
N GLU A 353 69.47 27.55 12.08
CA GLU A 353 70.79 27.52 11.45
C GLU A 353 71.42 26.12 11.56
N VAL A 354 71.21 25.42 12.68
CA VAL A 354 71.59 24.02 12.85
C VAL A 354 70.75 23.15 11.93
N ALA A 355 69.43 23.29 11.96
CA ALA A 355 68.51 22.51 11.13
C ALA A 355 68.83 22.62 9.64
N ASP A 356 69.10 23.83 9.14
CA ASP A 356 69.50 24.03 7.74
C ASP A 356 70.90 23.53 7.45
N GLY A 357 71.84 23.69 8.40
CA GLY A 357 73.21 23.18 8.29
C GLY A 357 73.26 21.65 8.20
N VAL A 358 72.52 20.94 9.04
CA VAL A 358 72.51 19.46 9.07
C VAL A 358 71.66 18.87 7.95
N ARG A 359 70.56 19.55 7.55
CA ARG A 359 69.74 19.15 6.40
C ARG A 359 70.57 19.14 5.10
N ARG A 360 71.55 20.03 4.95
CA ARG A 360 72.49 20.03 3.80
C ARG A 360 73.37 18.78 3.71
N HIS A 361 73.47 18.00 4.78
CA HIS A 361 74.32 16.81 4.88
C HIS A 361 73.49 15.51 5.01
N GLY A 362 72.19 15.55 4.67
CA GLY A 362 71.34 14.36 4.64
C GLY A 362 70.79 13.92 5.99
N ALA A 363 71.01 14.69 7.06
CA ALA A 363 70.37 14.45 8.34
C ALA A 363 68.90 14.86 8.32
N TYR A 364 68.08 14.17 9.11
CA TYR A 364 66.69 14.50 9.41
C TYR A 364 66.65 15.46 10.61
N PRO A 365 66.48 16.78 10.41
CA PRO A 365 66.29 17.70 11.52
C PRO A 365 64.95 17.43 12.19
N MET A 366 64.92 17.44 13.51
CA MET A 366 63.73 17.30 14.36
C MET A 366 63.75 18.40 15.41
N ASP A 367 62.58 18.89 15.79
CA ASP A 367 62.45 19.90 16.84
C ASP A 367 62.64 19.27 18.23
N ALA A 368 63.24 20.02 19.15
CA ALA A 368 63.36 19.64 20.55
C ALA A 368 62.02 19.24 21.17
N ASP A 369 60.92 19.87 20.77
CA ASP A 369 59.58 19.55 21.29
C ASP A 369 59.14 18.12 20.92
N ALA A 370 59.54 17.61 19.75
CA ALA A 370 59.25 16.24 19.34
C ALA A 370 59.97 15.22 20.26
N LEU A 371 61.23 15.49 20.59
CA LEU A 371 62.01 14.67 21.51
C LEU A 371 61.46 14.74 22.94
N LEU A 372 61.13 15.93 23.44
CA LEU A 372 60.57 16.10 24.80
C LEU A 372 59.23 15.36 24.95
N ARG A 373 58.35 15.47 23.96
CA ARG A 373 57.07 14.72 23.96
C ARG A 373 57.30 13.22 23.90
N ARG A 374 58.33 12.76 23.19
CA ARG A 374 58.68 11.33 23.13
C ARG A 374 59.21 10.82 24.47
N LEU A 375 60.11 11.58 25.11
CA LEU A 375 60.68 11.27 26.43
C LEU A 375 59.65 11.30 27.56
N ALA A 376 58.55 12.05 27.41
CA ALA A 376 57.45 12.05 28.37
C ALA A 376 56.53 10.82 28.27
N ARG A 377 56.61 10.06 27.16
CA ARG A 377 55.82 8.84 26.92
C ARG A 377 56.53 7.56 27.37
N SER A 378 57.85 7.62 27.49
CA SER A 378 58.74 6.56 28.00
C SER A 378 58.91 6.68 29.50
#